data_AF-A0A4R1WVQ8-F1
#
_entry.id   AF-A0A4R1WVQ8-F1
#
_cell.length_a   1.000
_cell.length_b   1.000
_cell.length_c   1.000
_cell.angle_alpha   90.00
_cell.angle_beta   90.00
_cell.angle_gamma   90.00
#
_symmetry.space_group_name_H-M   'P 1'
#
loop_
_entity.id
_entity.type
_entity.pdbx_description
1 polymer ?
#
loop_
_entity_poly.entity_id
_entity_poly.type
_entity_poly.pdbx_seq_one_letter_code
_entity_poly.pdbx_strand_id
1 'polypeptide(L)'
;MSVTETSAPADIETTLREKILAMPSSTLDEYRERLETKGWSPDTMHRDFRAQCPVDAAPSHGQCGVSSFWLIEKLQVDHGLEAAYCYGDVLSAEDRSPIVARHCWVEVGGADDPDRVIVDVTWDQVRGLNRASVLREPHADLMTHESIDYAARIRLSRDELSTDPSFWDRFILLKEALREDVSDLST
;
A
#
# COMPACT_ATOMS: atom_id res chain seq x y z
N MET A 1 23.05 7.17 -23.45
CA MET A 1 22.09 8.06 -22.77
C MET A 1 22.01 7.57 -21.34
N SER A 2 22.72 8.23 -20.43
CA SER A 2 22.70 7.88 -19.01
C SER A 2 21.45 8.50 -18.39
N VAL A 3 20.58 7.65 -17.85
CA VAL A 3 19.47 8.08 -17.01
C VAL A 3 20.09 8.39 -15.64
N THR A 4 20.04 9.64 -15.22
CA THR A 4 20.39 10.05 -13.87
C THR A 4 19.27 9.62 -12.94
N GLU A 5 19.44 8.47 -12.26
CA GLU A 5 18.71 8.18 -11.02
C GLU A 5 18.97 9.34 -10.07
N THR A 6 17.93 10.12 -9.82
CA THR A 6 17.98 11.20 -8.84
C THR A 6 17.57 10.57 -7.52
N SER A 7 18.53 9.96 -6.82
CA SER A 7 18.29 9.55 -5.43
C SER A 7 18.04 10.82 -4.61
N ALA A 8 17.00 10.83 -3.79
CA ALA A 8 16.85 11.91 -2.83
C ALA A 8 18.09 11.94 -1.90
N PRO A 9 18.51 13.11 -1.39
CA PRO A 9 19.53 13.17 -0.36
C PRO A 9 19.08 12.35 0.85
N ALA A 10 19.96 11.53 1.42
CA ALA A 10 19.67 10.64 2.56
C ALA A 10 18.99 11.35 3.76
N ASP A 11 19.25 12.66 3.92
CA ASP A 11 18.62 13.49 4.96
C ASP A 11 17.11 13.66 4.75
N ILE A 12 16.64 13.73 3.50
CA ILE A 12 15.22 13.85 3.16
C ILE A 12 14.49 12.52 3.42
N GLU A 13 15.07 11.41 2.97
CA GLU A 13 14.46 10.08 3.17
C GLU A 13 14.36 9.70 4.64
N THR A 14 15.37 10.05 5.44
CA THR A 14 15.33 9.90 6.90
C THR A 14 14.21 10.73 7.52
N THR A 15 14.05 11.98 7.09
CA THR A 15 12.97 12.86 7.57
C THR A 15 11.57 12.31 7.23
N LEU A 16 11.39 11.73 6.03
CA LEU A 16 10.11 11.12 5.63
C LEU A 16 9.75 9.90 6.48
N ARG A 17 10.73 9.03 6.74
CA ARG A 17 10.56 7.83 7.59
C ARG A 17 10.20 8.19 9.02
N GLU A 18 10.94 9.12 9.63
CA GLU A 18 10.65 9.59 10.99
C GLU A 18 9.23 10.16 11.08
N LYS A 19 8.79 10.88 10.05
CA LYS A 19 7.45 11.48 10.00
C LYS A 19 6.33 10.44 9.90
N ILE A 20 6.46 9.40 9.07
CA ILE A 20 5.43 8.34 9.01
C ILE A 20 5.41 7.49 10.29
N LEU A 21 6.56 7.23 10.91
CA LEU A 21 6.66 6.50 12.18
C LEU A 21 6.10 7.31 13.37
N ALA A 22 6.30 8.63 13.37
CA ALA A 22 5.77 9.53 14.38
C ALA A 22 4.27 9.85 14.23
N MET A 23 3.66 9.49 13.08
CA MET A 23 2.22 9.66 12.87
C MET A 23 1.43 8.89 13.96
N PRO A 24 0.31 9.42 14.49
CA PRO A 24 -0.54 8.65 15.38
C PRO A 24 -1.06 7.38 14.70
N SER A 25 -1.00 6.22 15.36
CA SER A 25 -1.57 4.98 14.81
C SER A 25 -3.04 5.11 14.43
N SER A 26 -3.80 5.90 15.22
CA SER A 26 -5.20 6.19 14.95
C SER A 26 -5.45 6.81 13.58
N THR A 27 -4.48 7.53 12.99
CA THR A 27 -4.63 8.12 11.66
C THR A 27 -4.76 7.04 10.58
N LEU A 28 -3.89 6.02 10.62
CA LEU A 28 -3.96 4.92 9.66
C LEU A 28 -5.15 3.99 9.96
N ASP A 29 -5.52 3.84 11.23
CA ASP A 29 -6.72 3.09 11.63
C ASP A 29 -8.00 3.76 11.12
N GLU A 30 -8.11 5.09 11.21
CA GLU A 30 -9.22 5.87 10.66
C GLU A 30 -9.31 5.75 9.14
N TYR A 31 -8.17 5.77 8.45
CA TYR A 31 -8.10 5.50 7.01
C TYR A 31 -8.60 4.08 6.68
N ARG A 32 -8.13 3.07 7.42
CA ARG A 32 -8.58 1.68 7.29
C ARG A 32 -10.07 1.51 7.55
N GLU A 33 -10.60 2.16 8.58
CA GLU A 33 -12.03 2.12 8.93
C GLU A 33 -12.89 2.77 7.83
N ARG A 34 -12.45 3.91 7.28
CA ARG A 34 -13.16 4.56 6.16
C ARG A 34 -13.20 3.65 4.93
N LEU A 35 -12.08 3.00 4.60
CA LEU A 35 -12.02 2.00 3.54
C LEU A 35 -13.01 0.85 3.81
N GLU A 36 -13.01 0.28 5.02
CA GLU A 36 -13.89 -0.85 5.35
C GLU A 36 -15.38 -0.51 5.31
N THR A 37 -15.75 0.60 5.94
CA THR A 37 -17.14 0.94 6.22
C THR A 37 -17.85 1.58 5.03
N LYS A 38 -17.08 2.16 4.10
CA LYS A 38 -17.63 2.94 2.98
C LYS A 38 -17.00 2.63 1.64
N GLY A 39 -15.67 2.50 1.59
CA GLY A 39 -14.94 2.41 0.34
C GLY A 39 -15.05 1.03 -0.33
N TRP A 40 -14.83 -0.03 0.43
CA TRP A 40 -14.69 -1.38 -0.11
C TRP A 40 -16.02 -1.97 -0.51
N SER A 41 -16.04 -2.51 -1.72
CA SER A 41 -17.17 -3.21 -2.30
C SER A 41 -16.70 -4.28 -3.28
N PRO A 42 -17.58 -5.19 -3.72
CA PRO A 42 -17.25 -6.11 -4.81
C PRO A 42 -16.81 -5.43 -6.11
N ASP A 43 -17.19 -4.17 -6.33
CA ASP A 43 -16.88 -3.43 -7.56
C ASP A 43 -15.54 -2.70 -7.49
N THR A 44 -15.00 -2.43 -6.29
CA THR A 44 -13.63 -1.90 -6.11
C THR A 44 -12.58 -3.01 -6.11
N MET A 45 -13.00 -4.26 -5.89
CA MET A 45 -12.13 -5.44 -5.86
C MET A 45 -11.52 -5.73 -7.23
N HIS A 46 -10.24 -6.12 -7.26
CA HIS A 46 -9.60 -6.55 -8.49
C HIS A 46 -10.27 -7.81 -9.06
N ARG A 47 -10.56 -7.79 -10.38
CA ARG A 47 -11.38 -8.80 -11.07
C ARG A 47 -10.92 -10.24 -10.85
N ASP A 48 -9.60 -10.48 -10.90
CA ASP A 48 -9.03 -11.83 -10.72
C ASP A 48 -9.34 -12.41 -9.33
N PHE A 49 -9.46 -11.55 -8.32
CA PHE A 49 -9.72 -11.94 -6.93
C PHE A 49 -11.21 -12.02 -6.65
N ARG A 50 -12.04 -11.25 -7.36
CA ARG A 50 -13.51 -11.33 -7.27
C ARG A 50 -14.03 -12.69 -7.71
N ALA A 51 -13.48 -13.23 -8.80
CA ALA A 51 -13.89 -14.54 -9.31
C ALA A 51 -13.51 -15.72 -8.39
N GLN A 52 -12.56 -15.50 -7.48
CA GLN A 52 -11.95 -16.55 -6.66
C GLN A 52 -12.07 -16.26 -5.15
N CYS A 53 -13.02 -15.41 -4.74
CA CYS A 53 -13.15 -14.96 -3.35
C CYS A 53 -13.51 -16.13 -2.42
N PRO A 54 -12.60 -16.54 -1.50
CA PRO A 54 -12.91 -17.58 -0.53
C PRO A 54 -14.04 -17.14 0.43
N VAL A 55 -14.77 -18.10 0.99
CA VAL A 55 -15.82 -17.83 1.99
C VAL A 55 -15.24 -17.20 3.26
N ASP A 56 -13.98 -17.51 3.57
CA ASP A 56 -13.22 -17.03 4.73
C ASP A 56 -12.23 -15.91 4.37
N ALA A 57 -12.46 -15.20 3.26
CA ALA A 57 -11.58 -14.12 2.83
C ALA A 57 -11.57 -12.97 3.84
N ALA A 58 -10.40 -12.32 4.00
CA ALA A 58 -10.31 -11.08 4.76
C ALA A 58 -11.21 -10.00 4.12
N PRO A 59 -11.76 -9.05 4.91
CA PRO A 59 -12.57 -7.96 4.38
C PRO A 59 -11.88 -7.17 3.26
N SER A 60 -10.55 -7.06 3.32
CA SER A 60 -9.74 -6.36 2.34
C SER A 60 -9.42 -7.16 1.08
N HIS A 61 -9.83 -8.42 0.96
CA HIS A 61 -9.44 -9.32 -0.15
C HIS A 61 -9.65 -8.67 -1.52
N GLY A 62 -8.59 -8.62 -2.32
CA GLY A 62 -8.60 -8.01 -3.66
C GLY A 62 -8.75 -6.48 -3.68
N GLN A 63 -8.73 -5.80 -2.53
CA GLN A 63 -8.83 -4.34 -2.42
C GLN A 63 -7.46 -3.63 -2.34
N CYS A 64 -6.36 -4.37 -2.16
CA CYS A 64 -5.04 -3.82 -1.83
C CYS A 64 -4.53 -2.77 -2.84
N GLY A 65 -4.74 -2.99 -4.14
CA GLY A 65 -4.30 -2.04 -5.17
C GLY A 65 -4.95 -0.66 -5.06
N VAL A 66 -6.28 -0.58 -5.09
CA VAL A 66 -6.98 0.71 -5.01
C VAL A 66 -6.80 1.37 -3.63
N SER A 67 -6.67 0.57 -2.58
CA SER A 67 -6.44 1.06 -1.21
C SER A 67 -5.05 1.66 -1.03
N SER A 68 -4.01 1.02 -1.57
CA SER A 68 -2.63 1.51 -1.49
C SER A 68 -2.46 2.79 -2.30
N PHE A 69 -3.09 2.88 -3.47
CA PHE A 69 -3.03 4.09 -4.27
C PHE A 69 -3.78 5.26 -3.61
N TRP A 70 -4.98 5.00 -3.08
CA TRP A 70 -5.70 5.99 -2.28
C TRP A 70 -4.87 6.47 -1.09
N LEU A 71 -4.18 5.55 -0.41
CA LEU A 71 -3.32 5.88 0.73
C LEU A 71 -2.17 6.83 0.34
N ILE A 72 -1.53 6.62 -0.82
CA ILE A 72 -0.49 7.55 -1.30
C ILE A 72 -1.08 8.94 -1.52
N GLU A 73 -2.27 9.07 -2.09
CA GLU A 73 -2.93 10.38 -2.23
C GLU A 73 -3.13 11.03 -0.86
N LYS A 74 -3.55 10.26 0.16
CA LYS A 74 -3.76 10.77 1.52
C LYS A 74 -2.49 11.17 2.22
N LEU A 75 -1.44 10.35 2.13
CA LEU A 75 -0.14 10.68 2.70
C LEU A 75 0.43 11.96 2.07
N GLN A 76 0.29 12.12 0.75
CA GLN A 76 0.72 13.33 0.05
C GLN A 76 -0.12 14.55 0.46
N VAL A 77 -1.45 14.48 0.36
CA VAL A 77 -2.34 15.63 0.52
C VAL A 77 -2.48 16.05 1.98
N ASP A 78 -2.72 15.09 2.88
CA ASP A 78 -3.03 15.39 4.27
C ASP A 78 -1.75 15.62 5.09
N HIS A 79 -0.65 14.98 4.69
CA HIS A 79 0.58 14.96 5.48
C HIS A 79 1.80 15.48 4.74
N GLY A 80 1.78 15.71 3.43
CA GLY A 80 2.99 16.07 2.68
C GLY A 80 4.08 15.00 2.78
N LEU A 81 3.67 13.73 2.68
CA LEU A 81 4.54 12.57 2.65
C LEU A 81 4.53 11.97 1.25
N GLU A 82 5.70 11.97 0.61
CA GLU A 82 5.90 11.23 -0.63
C GLU A 82 6.10 9.74 -0.31
N ALA A 83 5.46 8.90 -1.13
CA ALA A 83 5.41 7.47 -0.91
C ALA A 83 5.31 6.73 -2.25
N ALA A 84 5.82 5.50 -2.29
CA ALA A 84 5.79 4.65 -3.46
C ALA A 84 4.68 3.59 -3.35
N TYR A 85 3.91 3.45 -4.42
CA TYR A 85 3.02 2.32 -4.64
C TYR A 85 3.85 1.11 -5.02
N CYS A 86 3.66 0.02 -4.28
CA CYS A 86 4.38 -1.21 -4.53
C CYS A 86 3.42 -2.31 -4.95
N TYR A 87 3.85 -3.11 -5.93
CA TYR A 87 3.20 -4.36 -6.31
C TYR A 87 4.24 -5.48 -6.32
N GLY A 88 3.91 -6.60 -5.67
CA GLY A 88 4.83 -7.72 -5.53
C GLY A 88 4.22 -8.85 -4.72
N ASP A 89 5.05 -9.54 -3.95
CA ASP A 89 4.62 -10.59 -3.04
C ASP A 89 5.09 -10.31 -1.61
N VAL A 90 4.30 -10.74 -0.64
CA VAL A 90 4.71 -10.86 0.76
C VAL A 90 5.18 -12.29 0.97
N LEU A 91 6.44 -12.46 1.34
CA LEU A 91 7.11 -13.74 1.45
C LEU A 91 7.53 -14.01 2.90
N SER A 92 7.67 -15.29 3.25
CA SER A 92 8.41 -15.71 4.43
C SER A 92 9.90 -15.41 4.21
N ALA A 93 10.53 -14.70 5.12
CA ALA A 93 11.96 -14.41 5.05
C ALA A 93 12.82 -15.66 5.28
N GLU A 94 12.27 -16.71 5.93
CA GLU A 94 13.00 -17.95 6.22
C GLU A 94 13.23 -18.81 4.98
N ASP A 95 12.19 -18.97 4.15
CA ASP A 95 12.18 -19.94 3.03
C ASP A 95 11.73 -19.34 1.69
N ARG A 96 11.41 -18.04 1.67
CA ARG A 96 10.91 -17.30 0.50
C ARG A 96 9.59 -17.83 -0.04
N SER A 97 8.85 -18.61 0.73
CA SER A 97 7.51 -19.06 0.35
C SER A 97 6.53 -17.90 0.37
N PRO A 98 5.55 -17.85 -0.56
CA PRO A 98 4.59 -16.76 -0.61
C PRO A 98 3.59 -16.89 0.55
N ILE A 99 3.51 -15.84 1.37
CA ILE A 99 2.46 -15.65 2.37
C ILE A 99 1.23 -15.02 1.69
N VAL A 100 1.45 -13.95 0.91
CA VAL A 100 0.44 -13.34 0.03
C VAL A 100 1.08 -13.04 -1.31
N ALA A 101 0.55 -13.63 -2.38
CA ALA A 101 1.01 -13.38 -3.73
C ALA A 101 0.22 -12.23 -4.40
N ARG A 102 0.88 -11.46 -5.27
CA ARG A 102 0.25 -10.36 -6.04
C ARG A 102 -0.42 -9.31 -5.14
N HIS A 103 0.32 -8.85 -4.14
CA HIS A 103 -0.11 -7.88 -3.16
C HIS A 103 0.32 -6.45 -3.53
N CYS A 104 -0.40 -5.46 -3.01
CA CYS A 104 -0.03 -4.05 -3.15
C CYS A 104 0.07 -3.40 -1.77
N TRP A 105 1.08 -2.55 -1.60
CA TRP A 105 1.33 -1.80 -0.36
C TRP A 105 1.97 -0.44 -0.66
N VAL A 106 2.26 0.32 0.38
CA VAL A 106 2.94 1.61 0.28
C VAL A 106 4.30 1.54 0.96
N GLU A 107 5.33 2.12 0.34
CA GLU A 107 6.66 2.29 0.93
C GLU A 107 6.97 3.79 1.12
N VAL A 108 7.57 4.14 2.26
CA VAL A 108 8.08 5.49 2.56
C VAL A 108 9.58 5.41 2.80
N GLY A 109 10.36 6.15 2.02
CA GLY A 109 11.82 6.08 1.98
C GLY A 109 12.35 5.53 0.64
N GLY A 110 13.67 5.48 0.49
CA GLY A 110 14.32 5.00 -0.73
C GLY A 110 14.09 3.50 -0.99
N ALA A 111 14.01 3.10 -2.25
CA ALA A 111 13.77 1.69 -2.62
C ALA A 111 14.87 0.73 -2.16
N ASP A 112 16.12 1.21 -2.12
CA ASP A 112 17.30 0.46 -1.67
C ASP A 112 17.58 0.61 -0.17
N ASP A 113 16.77 1.42 0.53
CA ASP A 113 16.89 1.62 1.96
C ASP A 113 16.28 0.41 2.70
N PRO A 114 17.08 -0.35 3.48
CA PRO A 114 16.56 -1.47 4.26
C PRO A 114 15.58 -1.00 5.35
N ASP A 115 15.70 0.24 5.80
CA ASP A 115 14.88 0.84 6.84
C ASP A 115 13.72 1.66 6.26
N ARG A 116 13.43 1.55 4.96
CA ARG A 116 12.19 2.09 4.39
C ARG A 116 10.99 1.52 5.13
N VAL A 117 9.98 2.35 5.34
CA VAL A 117 8.80 1.98 6.13
C VAL A 117 7.76 1.36 5.20
N ILE A 118 7.32 0.15 5.53
CA ILE A 118 6.19 -0.51 4.89
C ILE A 118 4.91 -0.04 5.56
N VAL A 119 3.94 0.41 4.77
CA VAL A 119 2.59 0.74 5.22
C VAL A 119 1.58 -0.09 4.44
N ASP A 120 0.80 -0.91 5.14
CA ASP A 120 -0.16 -1.83 4.53
C ASP A 120 -1.51 -1.74 5.26
N VAL A 121 -2.47 -1.03 4.67
CA VAL A 121 -3.85 -0.93 5.15
C VAL A 121 -4.71 -2.13 4.74
N THR A 122 -4.10 -3.17 4.21
CA THR A 122 -4.73 -4.45 3.87
C THR A 122 -3.97 -5.62 4.50
N TRP A 123 -3.30 -5.34 5.61
CA TRP A 123 -2.47 -6.31 6.34
C TRP A 123 -3.26 -7.54 6.82
N ASP A 124 -4.57 -7.39 7.01
CA ASP A 124 -5.49 -8.49 7.32
C ASP A 124 -5.55 -9.60 6.25
N GLN A 125 -5.00 -9.38 5.04
CA GLN A 125 -4.81 -10.44 4.04
C GLN A 125 -3.69 -11.43 4.40
N VAL A 126 -2.75 -11.02 5.26
CA VAL A 126 -1.62 -11.84 5.67
C VAL A 126 -2.09 -12.83 6.74
N ARG A 127 -2.54 -14.00 6.28
CA ARG A 127 -3.11 -15.04 7.14
C ARG A 127 -2.09 -15.49 8.20
N GLY A 128 -2.58 -15.69 9.43
CA GLY A 128 -1.80 -16.32 10.52
C GLY A 128 -1.16 -15.36 11.52
N LEU A 129 -1.17 -14.06 11.25
CA LEU A 129 -0.66 -13.03 12.16
C LEU A 129 -1.87 -12.25 12.72
N ASN A 130 -2.36 -12.65 13.90
CA ASN A 130 -3.49 -12.03 14.61
C ASN A 130 -3.13 -10.63 15.16
N ARG A 131 -2.50 -9.78 14.36
CA ARG A 131 -1.85 -8.54 14.78
C ARG A 131 -2.28 -7.41 13.84
N ALA A 132 -3.27 -6.63 14.30
CA ALA A 132 -3.78 -5.40 13.68
C ALA A 132 -4.33 -5.54 12.25
N SER A 133 -5.20 -4.61 11.85
CA SER A 133 -5.74 -4.52 10.47
C SER A 133 -4.86 -3.68 9.55
N VAL A 134 -3.84 -3.03 10.11
CA VAL A 134 -2.90 -2.15 9.43
C VAL A 134 -1.49 -2.47 9.90
N LEU A 135 -0.54 -2.50 8.97
CA LEU A 135 0.89 -2.55 9.26
C LEU A 135 1.53 -1.18 9.04
N ARG A 136 2.45 -0.80 9.93
CA ARG A 136 3.40 0.30 9.72
C ARG A 136 4.70 -0.01 10.45
N GLU A 137 5.69 -0.55 9.75
CA GLU A 137 6.97 -0.95 10.34
C GLU A 137 8.13 -0.78 9.34
N PRO A 138 9.38 -0.56 9.80
CA PRO A 138 10.57 -0.66 8.96
C PRO A 138 10.69 -2.05 8.31
N HIS A 139 11.11 -2.11 7.04
CA HIS A 139 11.26 -3.40 6.33
C HIS A 139 12.33 -4.29 6.98
N ALA A 140 13.43 -3.72 7.47
CA ALA A 140 14.46 -4.45 8.21
C ALA A 140 13.92 -5.13 9.49
N ASP A 141 13.00 -4.47 10.19
CA ASP A 141 12.38 -5.01 11.42
C ASP A 141 11.43 -6.16 11.08
N LEU A 142 10.64 -6.03 10.00
CA LEU A 142 9.78 -7.11 9.50
C LEU A 142 10.59 -8.35 9.12
N MET A 143 11.72 -8.15 8.44
CA MET A 143 12.63 -9.22 8.05
C MET A 143 13.24 -9.92 9.27
N THR A 144 13.65 -9.14 10.28
CA THR A 144 14.43 -9.65 11.42
C THR A 144 13.57 -10.23 12.53
N HIS A 145 12.43 -9.61 12.83
CA HIS A 145 11.61 -9.90 14.00
C HIS A 145 10.34 -10.69 13.68
N GLU A 146 9.78 -10.48 12.49
CA GLU A 146 8.54 -11.13 12.07
C GLU A 146 8.77 -12.16 10.95
N SER A 147 10.01 -12.28 10.45
CA SER A 147 10.39 -13.16 9.34
C SER A 147 9.55 -12.94 8.08
N ILE A 148 9.29 -11.67 7.74
CA ILE A 148 8.45 -11.26 6.61
C ILE A 148 9.24 -10.38 5.66
N ASP A 149 9.19 -10.72 4.37
CA ASP A 149 9.82 -9.98 3.29
C ASP A 149 8.75 -9.40 2.34
N TYR A 150 8.64 -8.08 2.30
CA TYR A 150 7.90 -7.34 1.28
C TYR A 150 8.73 -7.20 0.00
N ALA A 151 8.59 -8.19 -0.89
CA ALA A 151 9.37 -8.29 -2.12
C ALA A 151 8.68 -7.56 -3.28
N ALA A 152 8.91 -6.25 -3.40
CA ALA A 152 8.35 -5.46 -4.49
C ALA A 152 8.93 -5.88 -5.85
N ARG A 153 8.05 -6.07 -6.84
CA ARG A 153 8.41 -6.27 -8.26
C ARG A 153 8.32 -4.97 -9.04
N ILE A 154 7.39 -4.10 -8.63
CA ILE A 154 7.11 -2.80 -9.23
C ILE A 154 7.02 -1.79 -8.09
N ARG A 155 7.64 -0.63 -8.29
CA ARG A 155 7.49 0.57 -7.47
C ARG A 155 7.12 1.72 -8.38
N LEU A 156 6.07 2.45 -8.03
CA LEU A 156 5.57 3.58 -8.82
C LEU A 156 5.28 4.74 -7.88
N SER A 157 5.70 5.94 -8.26
CA SER A 157 5.17 7.16 -7.66
C SER A 157 3.69 7.34 -8.00
N ARG A 158 3.04 8.31 -7.34
CA ARG A 158 1.65 8.67 -7.63
C ARG A 158 1.42 8.98 -9.11
N ASP A 159 2.36 9.69 -9.75
CA ASP A 159 2.22 10.19 -11.12
C ASP A 159 2.43 9.09 -12.18
N GLU A 160 3.14 8.02 -11.83
CA GLU A 160 3.48 6.92 -12.75
C GLU A 160 2.36 5.87 -12.87
N LEU A 161 1.32 5.93 -12.04
CA LEU A 161 0.25 4.94 -11.95
C LEU A 161 -0.81 4.98 -13.09
N SER A 162 -0.49 5.56 -14.25
CA SER A 162 -1.48 6.11 -15.19
C SER A 162 -1.82 5.27 -16.43
N THR A 163 -1.67 3.94 -16.47
CA THR A 163 -1.89 3.20 -17.74
C THR A 163 -2.84 2.00 -17.74
N ASP A 164 -3.46 1.60 -16.62
CA ASP A 164 -4.44 0.49 -16.63
C ASP A 164 -5.89 1.01 -16.43
N PRO A 165 -6.71 1.04 -17.50
CA PRO A 165 -8.11 1.46 -17.40
C PRO A 165 -8.92 0.66 -16.36
N SER A 166 -8.64 -0.65 -16.24
CA SER A 166 -9.37 -1.52 -15.29
C SER A 166 -9.00 -1.26 -13.84
N PHE A 167 -7.86 -0.63 -13.58
CA PHE A 167 -7.50 -0.13 -12.26
C PHE A 167 -8.25 1.17 -11.96
N TRP A 168 -8.23 2.11 -12.91
CA TRP A 168 -8.85 3.43 -12.76
C TRP A 168 -10.34 3.40 -12.52
N ASP A 169 -11.09 2.56 -13.24
CA ASP A 169 -12.54 2.41 -13.02
C ASP A 169 -12.85 2.05 -11.56
N ARG A 170 -12.08 1.11 -10.99
CA ARG A 170 -12.26 0.67 -9.60
C ARG A 170 -11.81 1.73 -8.60
N PHE A 171 -10.78 2.50 -8.94
CA PHE A 171 -10.29 3.58 -8.09
C PHE A 171 -11.28 4.76 -8.06
N ILE A 172 -11.89 5.11 -9.18
CA ILE A 172 -12.96 6.11 -9.25
C ILE A 172 -14.13 5.69 -8.35
N LEU A 173 -14.60 4.44 -8.48
CA LEU A 173 -15.66 3.90 -7.63
C LEU A 173 -15.31 3.96 -6.14
N LEU A 174 -14.04 3.69 -5.78
CA LEU A 174 -13.56 3.83 -4.41
C LEU A 174 -13.70 5.29 -3.93
N LYS A 175 -13.23 6.27 -4.71
CA LYS A 175 -13.29 7.69 -4.34
C LYS A 175 -14.74 8.20 -4.25
N GLU A 176 -15.61 7.80 -5.18
CA GLU A 176 -17.04 8.11 -5.12
C GLU A 176 -17.69 7.57 -3.84
N ALA A 177 -17.40 6.31 -3.48
CA ALA A 177 -17.92 5.70 -2.27
C ALA A 177 -17.41 6.40 -0.99
N LEU A 178 -16.17 6.87 -1.01
CA LEU A 178 -15.57 7.68 0.06
C LEU A 178 -16.03 9.15 0.05
N ARG A 179 -16.82 9.56 -0.96
CA ARG A 179 -17.29 10.95 -1.21
C ARG A 179 -16.15 11.94 -1.38
N GLU A 180 -15.11 11.53 -2.10
CA GLU A 180 -13.95 12.34 -2.40
C GLU A 180 -14.00 12.83 -3.85
N ASP A 181 -13.35 13.96 -4.12
CA ASP A 181 -13.38 14.57 -5.44
C ASP A 181 -12.64 13.68 -6.47
N VAL A 182 -13.30 13.44 -7.60
CA VAL A 182 -12.79 12.66 -8.74
C VAL A 182 -12.36 13.57 -9.90
N SER A 183 -12.56 14.88 -9.78
CA SER A 183 -12.30 15.87 -10.84
C SER A 183 -10.83 15.96 -11.27
N ASP A 184 -9.91 15.56 -10.40
CA ASP A 184 -8.46 15.55 -10.68
C ASP A 184 -7.98 14.31 -11.44
N LEU A 185 -8.88 13.36 -11.77
CA LEU A 185 -8.55 12.12 -12.48
C LEU A 185 -8.82 12.17 -13.99
N SER A 186 -9.37 13.29 -14.50
CA SER A 186 -9.57 13.54 -15.92
C SER A 186 -8.46 14.44 -16.46
N THR A 187 -7.32 13.89 -16.86
CA THR A 187 -6.41 14.56 -17.81
C THR A 187 -5.69 13.54 -18.68
#